data_AF-A0A845MSR9-F1
#
_entry.id   AF-A0A845MSR9-F1
#
_cell.length_a   1.000
_cell.length_b   1.000
_cell.length_c   1.000
_cell.angle_alpha   90.00
_cell.angle_beta   90.00
_cell.angle_gamma   90.00
#
_symmetry.space_group_name_H-M   'P 1'
#
loop_
_entity.id
_entity.type
_entity.pdbx_description
1 polymer ?
#
loop_
_entity_poly.entity_id
_entity_poly.type
_entity_poly.pdbx_seq_one_letter_code
_entity_poly.pdbx_strand_id
1 'polypeptide(L)'
;MKTPNPSSPTPNASQGPIPNLADWRFNRYLTMQLMPLFYLLLILGALVVVVGIVGICFWFSMLAGIIAALIAPLAFLVIVAVIRAALEYLIMAHRIMRIIERMDALPDQVADLSVRVDGITDHVDLLNSHVHDIHETLMHVQPLLRSAGLPSRLINALRPPGKR
;
A
#
# COMPACT_ATOMS: atom_id res chain seq x y z
N MET A 1 -14.49 -21.15 57.06
CA MET A 1 -15.40 -20.17 56.44
C MET A 1 -14.93 -18.76 56.80
N LYS A 2 -14.29 -18.06 55.85
CA LYS A 2 -14.24 -16.59 55.77
C LYS A 2 -13.76 -16.21 54.36
N THR A 3 -14.69 -15.86 53.48
CA THR A 3 -14.41 -15.09 52.26
C THR A 3 -14.73 -13.63 52.54
N PRO A 4 -13.89 -12.69 52.09
CA PRO A 4 -14.39 -11.35 51.76
C PRO A 4 -14.26 -11.09 50.26
N ASN A 5 -15.39 -10.69 49.66
CA ASN A 5 -15.60 -10.27 48.28
C ASN A 5 -14.95 -8.88 48.00
N PRO A 6 -14.70 -8.50 46.73
CA PRO A 6 -13.95 -7.31 46.30
C PRO A 6 -14.89 -6.12 46.02
N SER A 7 -14.41 -4.89 46.25
CA SER A 7 -14.78 -3.69 45.47
C SER A 7 -14.27 -2.41 46.14
N SER A 8 -13.23 -1.80 45.58
CA SER A 8 -13.10 -0.33 45.59
C SER A 8 -12.22 0.09 44.41
N PRO A 9 -12.78 0.69 43.34
CA PRO A 9 -11.96 1.36 42.34
C PRO A 9 -11.46 2.67 42.97
N THR A 10 -10.15 2.84 43.07
CA THR A 10 -9.57 4.13 43.45
C THR A 10 -9.79 5.16 42.35
N PRO A 11 -10.13 6.42 42.68
CA PRO A 11 -10.60 7.41 41.72
C PRO A 11 -9.46 7.96 40.86
N ASN A 12 -9.76 8.14 39.58
CA ASN A 12 -8.89 8.78 38.58
C ASN A 12 -8.69 10.27 38.93
N ALA A 13 -7.70 10.58 39.76
CA ALA A 13 -7.35 11.95 40.14
C ALA A 13 -6.14 12.44 39.34
N SER A 14 -6.37 12.82 38.07
CA SER A 14 -5.59 13.85 37.36
C SER A 14 -6.18 14.11 35.96
N GLN A 15 -7.46 14.47 35.89
CA GLN A 15 -8.00 15.19 34.73
C GLN A 15 -7.80 16.69 34.96
N GLY A 16 -6.63 17.18 34.58
CA GLY A 16 -6.42 18.61 34.36
C GLY A 16 -7.08 19.05 33.05
N PRO A 17 -7.87 20.13 33.01
CA PRO A 17 -8.47 20.70 31.78
C PRO A 17 -7.48 21.40 30.84
N ILE A 18 -6.21 21.00 30.83
CA ILE A 18 -5.24 21.49 29.84
C ILE A 18 -5.21 20.44 28.74
N PRO A 19 -5.90 20.67 27.61
CA PRO A 19 -6.15 19.63 26.63
C PRO A 19 -4.82 19.28 25.96
N ASN A 20 -4.54 17.98 25.86
CA ASN A 20 -4.31 17.15 24.66
C ASN A 20 -3.99 17.81 23.28
N LEU A 21 -3.65 19.09 23.22
CA LEU A 21 -3.23 19.88 22.05
C LEU A 21 -1.71 19.94 21.92
N ALA A 22 -0.98 19.48 22.95
CA ALA A 22 0.46 19.36 22.96
C ALA A 22 0.91 17.88 22.97
N ASP A 23 0.13 16.97 22.38
CA ASP A 23 0.61 15.61 22.09
C ASP A 23 1.57 15.68 20.90
N TRP A 24 2.79 16.13 21.22
CA TRP A 24 3.98 16.24 20.38
C TRP A 24 4.62 14.85 20.13
N ARG A 25 3.84 13.78 20.25
CA ARG A 25 4.29 12.39 20.20
C ARG A 25 4.03 11.78 18.83
N PHE A 26 4.76 12.34 17.87
CA PHE A 26 5.39 11.68 16.72
C PHE A 26 5.48 10.14 16.77
N ASN A 27 4.37 9.38 16.68
CA ASN A 27 4.44 7.91 16.69
C ASN A 27 3.39 7.17 15.85
N ARG A 28 2.68 7.84 14.93
CA ARG A 28 1.80 7.06 14.04
C ARG A 28 1.64 7.55 12.59
N TYR A 29 1.84 8.83 12.25
CA TYR A 29 1.61 9.34 10.88
C TYR A 29 2.47 10.56 10.50
N LEU A 30 3.79 10.46 10.71
CA LEU A 30 4.74 11.57 10.63
C LEU A 30 4.89 12.25 9.24
N THR A 31 4.33 11.69 8.16
CA THR A 31 4.44 12.31 6.81
C THR A 31 3.10 12.66 6.17
N MET A 32 2.02 11.94 6.46
CA MET A 32 0.74 12.15 5.77
C MET A 32 -0.20 13.11 6.50
N GLN A 33 -0.08 13.22 7.84
CA GLN A 33 -1.00 13.98 8.69
C GLN A 33 -0.41 15.32 9.18
N LEU A 34 0.90 15.53 9.04
CA LEU A 34 1.54 16.83 9.30
C LEU A 34 1.33 17.83 8.16
N MET A 35 0.99 17.40 6.94
CA MET A 35 0.84 18.29 5.79
C MET A 35 -0.16 19.45 6.04
N PRO A 36 -1.37 19.23 6.61
CA PRO A 36 -2.33 20.31 6.86
C PRO A 36 -1.90 21.22 8.02
N LEU A 37 -1.30 20.65 9.08
CA LEU A 37 -0.81 21.40 10.24
C LEU A 37 0.39 22.28 9.87
N PHE A 38 1.32 21.74 9.09
CA PHE A 38 2.49 22.45 8.60
C PHE A 38 2.09 23.56 7.63
N TYR A 39 1.09 23.34 6.77
CA TYR A 39 0.48 24.39 5.95
C TYR A 39 -0.10 25.53 6.79
N LEU A 40 -0.90 25.20 7.80
CA LEU A 40 -1.51 26.19 8.70
C LEU A 40 -0.44 26.97 9.49
N LEU A 41 0.58 26.27 9.98
CA LEU A 41 1.70 26.88 10.69
C LEU A 41 2.51 27.81 9.78
N LEU A 42 2.81 27.40 8.54
CA LEU A 42 3.54 28.22 7.57
C LEU A 42 2.74 29.46 7.15
N ILE A 43 1.43 29.34 6.94
CA ILE A 43 0.58 30.48 6.62
C ILE A 43 0.50 31.44 7.80
N LEU A 44 0.31 30.93 9.01
CA LEU A 44 0.28 31.76 10.22
C LEU A 44 1.63 32.46 10.41
N GLY A 45 2.73 31.74 10.24
CA GLY A 45 4.08 32.31 10.27
C GLY A 45 4.30 33.38 9.21
N ALA A 46 3.88 33.13 7.95
CA ALA A 46 3.94 34.10 6.88
C ALA A 46 3.14 35.37 7.19
N LEU A 47 1.94 35.22 7.77
CA LEU A 47 1.12 36.35 8.21
C LEU A 47 1.84 37.16 9.29
N VAL A 48 2.39 36.51 10.31
CA VAL A 48 3.14 37.16 11.39
C VAL A 48 4.37 37.90 10.84
N VAL A 49 5.10 37.29 9.91
CA VAL A 49 6.27 37.91 9.27
C VAL A 49 5.86 39.15 8.47
N VAL A 50 4.83 39.05 7.63
CA VAL A 50 4.36 40.18 6.81
C VAL A 50 3.85 41.32 7.70
N VAL A 51 3.01 41.01 8.70
CA VAL A 51 2.50 42.02 9.65
C VAL A 51 3.64 42.64 10.46
N GLY A 52 4.61 41.83 10.90
CA GLY A 52 5.79 42.29 11.63
C GLY A 52 6.64 43.26 10.80
N ILE A 53 6.90 42.93 9.53
CA ILE A 53 7.62 43.79 8.60
C ILE A 53 6.88 45.12 8.42
N VAL A 54 5.57 45.08 8.19
CA VAL A 54 4.75 46.30 8.04
C VAL A 54 4.82 47.15 9.32
N GLY A 55 4.68 46.53 10.50
CA GLY A 55 4.77 47.22 11.80
C GLY A 55 6.13 47.89 12.03
N ILE A 56 7.23 47.21 11.68
CA ILE A 56 8.58 47.76 11.76
C ILE A 56 8.74 48.95 10.78
N CYS A 57 8.20 48.84 9.56
CA CYS A 57 8.23 49.95 8.60
C CYS A 57 7.49 51.19 9.14
N PHE A 58 6.34 51.01 9.80
CA PHE A 58 5.62 52.11 10.46
C PHE A 58 6.40 52.72 11.62
N TRP A 59 7.14 51.92 12.38
CA TRP A 59 7.97 52.42 13.49
C TRP A 59 9.09 53.35 13.00
N PHE A 60 9.67 53.06 11.83
CA PHE A 60 10.76 53.87 11.28
C PHE A 60 10.25 55.09 10.49
N SER A 61 9.19 54.94 9.69
CA SER A 61 8.64 56.03 8.87
C SER A 61 7.19 55.77 8.42
N MET A 62 6.33 56.77 8.57
CA MET A 62 4.91 56.71 8.20
C MET A 62 4.72 56.39 6.70
N LEU A 63 5.50 57.02 5.82
CA LEU A 63 5.41 56.80 4.37
C LEU A 63 5.90 55.41 3.97
N ALA A 64 6.96 54.92 4.61
CA ALA A 64 7.47 53.57 4.37
C ALA A 64 6.44 52.51 4.78
N GLY A 65 5.75 52.71 5.90
CA GLY A 65 4.65 51.85 6.35
C GLY A 65 3.50 51.76 5.35
N ILE A 66 3.08 52.88 4.75
CA ILE A 66 2.00 52.90 3.75
C ILE A 66 2.39 52.13 2.49
N ILE A 67 3.60 52.36 1.97
CA ILE A 67 4.09 51.64 0.78
C ILE A 67 4.21 50.13 1.09
N ALA A 68 4.75 49.78 2.26
CA ALA A 68 4.86 48.41 2.71
C ALA A 68 3.47 47.74 2.85
N ALA A 69 2.47 48.45 3.41
CA ALA A 69 1.11 47.95 3.53
C ALA A 69 0.42 47.71 2.18
N LEU A 70 0.75 48.51 1.16
CA LEU A 70 0.25 48.33 -0.20
C LEU A 70 0.85 47.09 -0.89
N ILE A 71 2.13 46.81 -0.63
CA ILE A 71 2.86 45.66 -1.20
C ILE A 71 2.63 44.38 -0.39
N ALA A 72 2.33 44.49 0.91
CA ALA A 72 2.09 43.38 1.82
C ALA A 72 1.09 42.32 1.30
N PRO A 73 -0.09 42.65 0.76
CA PRO A 73 -1.01 41.63 0.23
C PRO A 73 -0.40 40.86 -0.95
N LEU A 74 0.35 41.54 -1.84
CA LEU A 74 1.05 40.89 -2.94
C LEU A 74 2.14 39.94 -2.42
N ALA A 75 2.96 40.41 -1.48
CA ALA A 75 4.01 39.61 -0.86
C ALA A 75 3.44 38.37 -0.14
N PHE A 76 2.35 38.53 0.60
CA PHE A 76 1.67 37.43 1.27
C PHE A 76 1.15 36.38 0.28
N LEU A 77 0.52 36.80 -0.82
CA LEU A 77 0.06 35.87 -1.86
C LEU A 77 1.20 35.10 -2.52
N VAL A 78 2.34 35.75 -2.79
CA VAL A 78 3.53 35.08 -3.32
C VAL A 78 4.04 34.02 -2.33
N ILE A 79 4.15 34.37 -1.04
CA ILE A 79 4.59 33.42 -0.01
C ILE A 79 3.63 32.23 0.07
N VAL A 80 2.32 32.47 0.08
CA VAL A 80 1.29 31.41 0.08
C VAL A 80 1.40 30.52 -1.17
N ALA A 81 1.62 31.11 -2.34
CA ALA A 81 1.80 30.36 -3.59
C ALA A 81 3.06 29.48 -3.56
N VAL A 82 4.18 29.99 -3.05
CA VAL A 82 5.42 29.21 -2.88
C VAL A 82 5.21 28.07 -1.89
N ILE A 83 4.59 28.33 -0.73
CA ILE A 83 4.26 27.30 0.26
C ILE A 83 3.40 26.21 -0.38
N ARG A 84 2.37 26.60 -1.13
CA ARG A 84 1.49 25.65 -1.84
C ARG A 84 2.29 24.79 -2.82
N ALA A 85 3.10 25.39 -3.67
CA ALA A 85 3.93 24.68 -4.65
C ALA A 85 4.93 23.72 -3.97
N ALA A 86 5.58 24.16 -2.89
CA ALA A 86 6.52 23.35 -2.12
C ALA A 86 5.84 22.12 -1.50
N LEU A 87 4.62 22.28 -1.00
CA LEU A 87 3.85 21.16 -0.44
C LEU A 87 3.35 20.21 -1.52
N GLU A 88 2.83 20.72 -2.63
CA GLU A 88 2.45 19.89 -3.78
C GLU A 88 3.64 19.04 -4.26
N TYR A 89 4.84 19.64 -4.33
CA TYR A 89 6.07 18.92 -4.66
C TYR A 89 6.43 17.85 -3.63
N LEU A 90 6.36 18.16 -2.32
CA LEU A 90 6.67 17.21 -1.24
C LEU A 90 5.72 16.01 -1.23
N ILE A 91 4.43 16.23 -1.52
CA ILE A 91 3.43 15.16 -1.68
C ILE A 91 3.80 14.25 -2.86
N MET A 92 4.17 14.83 -3.99
CA MET A 92 4.57 14.07 -5.18
C MET A 92 5.83 13.26 -4.92
N ALA A 93 6.85 13.85 -4.27
CA ALA A 93 8.06 13.14 -3.89
C ALA A 93 7.76 11.94 -2.98
N HIS A 94 6.92 12.12 -1.96
CA HIS A 94 6.52 11.03 -1.08
C HIS A 94 5.67 9.96 -1.78
N ARG A 95 4.81 10.36 -2.73
CA ARG A 95 4.06 9.42 -3.56
C ARG A 95 4.98 8.58 -4.43
N ILE A 96 5.97 9.20 -5.06
CA ILE A 96 6.98 8.53 -5.88
C ILE A 96 7.80 7.55 -5.03
N MET A 97 8.26 7.97 -3.84
CA MET A 97 8.99 7.11 -2.90
C MET A 97 8.22 5.82 -2.58
N ARG A 98 6.92 5.92 -2.28
CA ARG A 98 6.07 4.74 -2.03
C ARG A 98 5.85 3.87 -3.26
N ILE A 99 5.88 4.43 -4.46
CA ILE A 99 5.78 3.65 -5.70
C ILE A 99 7.09 2.89 -5.92
N ILE A 100 8.23 3.53 -5.71
CA ILE A 100 9.56 2.92 -5.81
C ILE A 100 9.70 1.77 -4.81
N GLU A 101 9.32 1.98 -3.55
CA GLU A 101 9.37 0.93 -2.51
C GLU A 101 8.48 -0.28 -2.87
N ARG A 102 7.35 -0.05 -3.54
CA ARG A 102 6.52 -1.15 -4.09
C ARG A 102 7.16 -1.82 -5.30
N MET A 103 7.88 -1.08 -6.14
CA MET A 103 8.61 -1.63 -7.27
C MET A 103 9.81 -2.46 -6.81
N ASP A 104 10.46 -2.11 -5.70
CA ASP A 104 11.54 -2.90 -5.11
C ASP A 104 11.04 -4.24 -4.55
N ALA A 105 9.76 -4.34 -4.18
CA ALA A 105 9.14 -5.59 -3.73
C ALA A 105 8.52 -6.45 -4.86
N LEU A 106 8.48 -5.95 -6.10
CA LEU A 106 8.04 -6.74 -7.26
C LEU A 106 9.04 -7.86 -7.65
N PRO A 107 10.37 -7.63 -7.67
CA PRO A 107 11.39 -8.63 -7.93
C PRO A 107 11.25 -9.90 -7.09
N ASP A 108 10.99 -9.76 -5.79
CA ASP A 108 10.85 -10.90 -4.89
C ASP A 108 9.59 -11.72 -5.20
N GLN A 109 8.50 -11.06 -5.57
CA GLN A 109 7.26 -11.74 -5.97
C GLN A 109 7.41 -12.45 -7.32
N VAL A 110 8.12 -11.86 -8.28
CA VAL A 110 8.39 -12.54 -9.56
C VAL A 110 9.41 -13.68 -9.40
N ALA A 111 10.33 -13.58 -8.44
CA ALA A 111 11.24 -14.67 -8.09
C ALA A 111 10.48 -15.86 -7.49
N ASP A 112 9.58 -15.64 -6.52
CA ASP A 112 8.74 -16.71 -5.95
C ASP A 112 7.83 -17.34 -7.02
N LEU A 113 7.27 -16.51 -7.91
CA LEU A 113 6.46 -17.00 -9.02
C LEU A 113 7.30 -17.84 -10.00
N SER A 114 8.53 -17.43 -10.31
CA SER A 114 9.45 -18.20 -11.17
C SER A 114 9.73 -19.57 -10.59
N VAL A 115 10.05 -19.65 -9.29
CA VAL A 115 10.29 -20.92 -8.59
C VAL A 115 9.05 -21.82 -8.66
N ARG A 116 7.85 -21.25 -8.49
CA ARG A 116 6.61 -22.02 -8.61
C ARG A 116 6.35 -22.51 -10.03
N VAL A 117 6.65 -21.70 -11.05
CA VAL A 117 6.50 -22.07 -12.47
C VAL A 117 7.51 -23.15 -12.86
N ASP A 118 8.73 -23.08 -12.37
CA ASP A 118 9.75 -24.12 -12.57
C ASP A 118 9.27 -25.46 -11.98
N GLY A 119 8.73 -25.44 -10.75
CA GLY A 119 8.17 -26.65 -10.13
C GLY A 119 6.97 -27.25 -10.88
N ILE A 120 6.15 -26.41 -11.53
CA ILE A 120 5.06 -26.89 -12.40
C ILE A 120 5.63 -27.51 -13.68
N THR A 121 6.67 -26.92 -14.26
CA THR A 121 7.33 -27.43 -15.47
C THR A 121 7.91 -28.82 -15.22
N ASP A 122 8.63 -29.00 -14.11
CA ASP A 122 9.12 -30.33 -13.69
C ASP A 122 7.99 -31.35 -13.55
N HIS A 123 6.85 -30.93 -12.99
CA HIS A 123 5.70 -31.79 -12.82
C HIS A 123 5.04 -32.18 -14.16
N VAL A 124 4.99 -31.25 -15.11
CA VAL A 124 4.51 -31.49 -16.48
C VAL A 124 5.45 -32.43 -17.22
N ASP A 125 6.77 -32.28 -17.07
CA ASP A 125 7.76 -33.16 -17.67
C ASP A 125 7.65 -34.59 -17.14
N LEU A 126 7.49 -34.74 -15.82
CA LEU A 126 7.19 -36.04 -15.20
C LEU A 126 5.88 -36.63 -15.68
N LEU A 127 4.83 -35.83 -15.83
CA LEU A 127 3.56 -36.32 -16.35
C LEU A 127 3.71 -36.79 -17.80
N ASN A 128 4.45 -36.04 -18.62
CA ASN A 128 4.71 -36.38 -20.01
C ASN A 128 5.52 -37.69 -20.14
N SER A 129 6.52 -37.90 -19.28
CA SER A 129 7.25 -39.18 -19.25
C SER A 129 6.34 -40.35 -18.88
N HIS A 130 5.49 -40.20 -17.84
CA HIS A 130 4.54 -41.25 -17.48
C HIS A 130 3.56 -41.57 -18.62
N VAL A 131 3.06 -40.55 -19.32
CA VAL A 131 2.17 -40.75 -20.48
C VAL A 131 2.92 -41.45 -21.62
N HIS A 132 4.19 -41.11 -21.83
CA HIS A 132 5.05 -41.78 -22.82
C HIS A 132 5.27 -43.26 -22.47
N ASP A 133 5.58 -43.57 -21.22
CA ASP A 133 5.77 -44.95 -20.73
C ASP A 133 4.48 -45.77 -20.87
N ILE A 134 3.33 -45.17 -20.54
CA ILE A 134 2.01 -45.80 -20.74
C ILE A 134 1.78 -46.07 -22.23
N HIS A 135 2.09 -45.10 -23.10
CA HIS A 135 1.95 -45.25 -24.55
C HIS A 135 2.84 -46.37 -25.09
N GLU A 136 4.10 -46.41 -24.67
CA GLU A 136 5.04 -47.45 -25.05
C GLU A 136 4.57 -48.83 -24.56
N THR A 137 4.15 -48.93 -23.30
CA THR A 137 3.60 -50.17 -22.73
C THR A 137 2.35 -50.62 -23.50
N LEU A 138 1.47 -49.69 -23.85
CA LEU A 138 0.28 -49.98 -24.67
C LEU A 138 0.66 -50.47 -26.06
N MET A 139 1.68 -49.90 -26.70
CA MET A 139 2.16 -50.40 -28.00
C MET A 139 2.71 -51.82 -27.92
N HIS A 140 3.38 -52.17 -26.81
CA HIS A 140 3.87 -53.53 -26.58
C HIS A 140 2.73 -54.52 -26.30
N VAL A 141 1.67 -54.09 -25.61
CA VAL A 141 0.53 -54.94 -25.24
C VAL A 141 -0.51 -55.04 -26.36
N GLN A 142 -0.62 -54.04 -27.23
CA GLN A 142 -1.54 -54.01 -28.38
C GLN A 142 -1.47 -55.27 -29.28
N PRO A 143 -0.30 -55.79 -29.70
CA PRO A 143 -0.23 -57.02 -30.50
C PRO A 143 -0.72 -58.25 -29.73
N LEU A 144 -0.50 -58.33 -28.41
CA LEU A 144 -1.00 -59.41 -27.55
C LEU A 144 -2.52 -59.35 -27.38
N LEU A 145 -3.08 -58.14 -27.24
CA LEU A 145 -4.53 -57.94 -27.20
C LEU A 145 -5.18 -58.25 -28.57
N ARG A 146 -4.48 -57.95 -29.66
CA ARG A 146 -4.94 -58.23 -31.03
C ARG A 146 -4.91 -59.72 -31.34
N SER A 147 -3.90 -60.46 -30.89
CA SER A 147 -3.82 -61.92 -31.05
C SER A 147 -4.87 -62.65 -30.22
N ALA A 148 -5.23 -62.13 -29.04
CA ALA A 148 -6.29 -62.68 -28.19
C ALA A 148 -7.73 -62.35 -28.67
N GLY A 149 -7.91 -61.50 -29.69
CA GLY A 149 -9.22 -61.10 -30.22
C GLY A 149 -10.11 -60.32 -29.23
N LEU A 150 -9.54 -59.88 -28.11
CA LEU A 150 -10.21 -59.16 -27.03
C LEU A 150 -10.95 -57.87 -27.45
N PRO A 151 -10.37 -56.95 -28.26
CA PRO A 151 -11.04 -55.70 -28.59
C PRO A 151 -12.35 -55.92 -29.35
N SER A 152 -12.38 -56.89 -30.27
CA SER A 152 -13.59 -57.24 -31.02
C SER A 152 -14.69 -57.81 -30.10
N ARG A 153 -14.31 -58.56 -29.06
CA ARG A 153 -15.28 -59.11 -28.09
C ARG A 153 -15.84 -58.06 -27.15
N LEU A 154 -15.00 -57.12 -26.72
CA LEU A 154 -15.40 -56.02 -25.84
C LEU A 154 -16.34 -55.04 -26.56
N ILE A 155 -16.04 -54.71 -27.82
CA ILE A 155 -16.92 -53.89 -28.67
C ILE A 155 -18.27 -54.61 -28.92
N ASN A 156 -18.27 -55.92 -29.10
CA ASN A 156 -19.51 -56.68 -29.31
C ASN A 156 -20.31 -56.88 -28.01
N ALA A 157 -19.66 -56.87 -26.84
CA ALA A 157 -20.31 -56.89 -25.53
C ALA A 157 -20.89 -55.53 -25.12
N LEU A 158 -20.26 -54.43 -25.53
CA LEU A 158 -20.75 -53.06 -25.36
C LEU A 158 -21.79 -52.67 -26.41
N ARG A 159 -22.01 -53.48 -27.46
CA ARG A 159 -23.07 -53.30 -28.43
C ARG A 159 -24.41 -53.60 -27.75
N PRO A 160 -25.27 -52.60 -27.50
CA PRO A 160 -26.58 -52.87 -26.89
C PRO A 160 -27.39 -53.79 -27.81
N PRO A 161 -28.17 -54.74 -27.28
CA PRO A 161 -28.97 -55.64 -28.08
C PRO A 161 -29.96 -54.84 -28.93
N GLY A 162 -29.76 -54.87 -30.25
CA GLY A 162 -30.58 -54.11 -31.18
C GLY A 162 -32.05 -54.52 -31.11
N LYS A 163 -32.94 -53.52 -31.08
CA LYS A 163 -34.35 -53.72 -31.43
C LYS A 163 -34.41 -54.10 -32.91
N ARG A 164 -34.91 -55.30 -33.18
CA ARG A 164 -35.49 -55.69 -34.48
C ARG A 164 -36.88 -55.09 -34.62
#